data_AF-A0A848TF35-F1
#
_entry.id   AF-A0A848TF35-F1
#
_cell.length_a   1.000
_cell.length_b   1.000
_cell.length_c   1.000
_cell.angle_alpha   90.00
_cell.angle_beta   90.00
_cell.angle_gamma   90.00
#
_symmetry.space_group_name_H-M   'P 1'
#
loop_
_entity.id
_entity.type
_entity.pdbx_description
1 polymer ?
#
loop_
_entity_poly.entity_id
_entity_poly.type
_entity_poly.pdbx_seq_one_letter_code
_entity_poly.pdbx_strand_id
1 'polypeptide(L)'
;MRLHSGFKQDPTSPFPSARVVDWISVPLGVATLRDQFDDVADDAGRFALMSWFFEENLSEFSPYEAEQTREGFQIIGTSGTVTTVAASHLGLRRYDRSKVDGLRMTSDQIDRVIRDYLDLGPEGRRKDPRIGRDRHALIMSGAAILQALLRVWPTDRLSVADRGLREGLLYAQMSADGVLDDGPY
;
A
#
# COMPACT_ATOMS: atom_id res chain seq x y z
N MET A 1 16.80 -12.77 7.84
CA MET A 1 15.74 -12.45 8.82
C MET A 1 15.00 -13.73 9.11
N ARG A 2 15.18 -14.30 10.31
CA ARG A 2 14.53 -15.55 10.73
C ARG A 2 13.08 -15.26 11.10
N LEU A 3 12.21 -15.20 10.11
CA LEU A 3 10.77 -15.00 10.29
C LEU A 3 10.06 -16.23 10.86
N HIS A 4 10.76 -17.35 11.04
CA HIS A 4 10.16 -18.61 11.46
C HIS A 4 9.70 -18.61 12.93
N SER A 5 10.37 -17.83 13.77
CA SER A 5 9.95 -17.56 15.15
C SER A 5 8.78 -16.57 15.22
N GLY A 6 8.24 -16.14 14.08
CA GLY A 6 7.25 -15.07 13.97
C GLY A 6 7.85 -13.73 14.40
N PHE A 7 7.01 -12.86 14.97
CA PHE A 7 7.43 -11.60 15.57
C PHE A 7 7.95 -11.74 17.02
N LYS A 8 8.30 -12.96 17.44
CA LYS A 8 8.88 -13.22 18.77
C LYS A 8 10.37 -12.92 18.73
N GLN A 9 10.80 -12.05 19.63
CA GLN A 9 12.21 -11.73 19.78
C GLN A 9 12.93 -12.86 20.50
N ASP A 10 14.06 -13.28 19.96
CA ASP A 10 15.08 -14.02 20.69
C ASP A 10 16.14 -13.02 21.18
N PRO A 11 16.18 -12.68 22.48
CA PRO A 11 17.14 -11.72 23.03
C PRO A 11 18.60 -12.18 22.89
N THR A 12 18.83 -13.46 22.59
CA THR A 12 20.17 -14.04 22.43
C THR A 12 20.64 -14.06 20.96
N SER A 13 19.75 -13.75 20.02
CA SER A 13 20.07 -13.71 18.59
C SER A 13 20.82 -12.42 18.23
N PRO A 14 21.97 -12.50 17.54
CA PRO A 14 22.70 -11.32 17.06
C PRO A 14 22.02 -10.63 15.86
N PHE A 15 20.90 -11.17 15.34
CA PHE A 15 20.22 -10.67 14.15
C PHE A 15 18.96 -9.86 14.50
N PRO A 16 18.66 -8.77 13.77
CA PRO A 16 17.42 -8.02 13.94
C PRO A 16 16.18 -8.90 13.76
N SER A 17 15.23 -8.77 14.69
CA SER A 17 13.90 -9.40 14.62
C SER A 17 12.84 -8.33 14.38
N ALA A 18 11.91 -8.60 13.46
CA ALA A 18 10.74 -7.74 13.30
C ALA A 18 9.79 -7.96 14.48
N ARG A 19 9.13 -6.90 14.93
CA ARG A 19 8.10 -6.93 15.97
C ARG A 19 6.88 -6.15 15.50
N VAL A 20 5.68 -6.71 15.68
CA VAL A 20 4.44 -5.93 15.53
C VAL A 20 4.34 -5.00 16.73
N VAL A 21 4.36 -3.69 16.47
CA VAL A 21 4.22 -2.67 17.51
C VAL A 21 2.76 -2.36 17.76
N ASP A 22 1.97 -2.29 16.69
CA ASP A 22 0.54 -1.99 16.73
C ASP A 22 -0.15 -2.45 15.44
N TRP A 23 -1.50 -2.52 15.43
CA TRP A 23 -2.29 -2.84 14.24
C TRP A 23 -3.72 -2.29 14.32
N ILE A 24 -4.27 -1.91 13.18
CA ILE A 24 -5.71 -1.61 12.99
C ILE A 24 -6.22 -2.22 11.70
N SER A 25 -7.54 -2.39 11.64
CA SER A 25 -8.28 -2.65 10.42
C SER A 25 -9.34 -1.56 10.25
N VAL A 26 -9.07 -0.59 9.38
CA VAL A 26 -10.06 0.44 9.04
C VAL A 26 -11.18 -0.21 8.22
N PRO A 27 -12.47 -0.09 8.59
CA PRO A 27 -13.59 -0.70 7.88
C PRO A 27 -13.97 0.06 6.58
N LEU A 28 -12.96 0.59 5.86
CA LEU A 28 -13.12 1.38 4.65
C LEU A 28 -12.29 0.76 3.51
N GLY A 29 -12.89 -0.18 2.80
CA GLY A 29 -12.34 -0.71 1.55
C GLY A 29 -12.56 0.24 0.38
N VAL A 30 -11.85 0.02 -0.73
CA VAL A 30 -11.96 0.86 -1.94
C VAL A 30 -13.37 0.92 -2.54
N ALA A 31 -14.17 -0.14 -2.41
CA ALA A 31 -15.56 -0.17 -2.88
C ALA A 31 -16.47 0.64 -1.94
N THR A 32 -16.40 0.36 -0.64
CA THR A 32 -17.13 1.11 0.40
C THR A 32 -16.86 2.60 0.33
N LEU A 33 -15.58 2.99 0.21
CA LEU A 33 -15.19 4.38 0.13
C LEU A 33 -15.66 5.04 -1.17
N ARG A 34 -15.65 4.32 -2.30
CA ARG A 34 -16.22 4.85 -3.55
C ARG A 34 -17.72 5.09 -3.41
N ASP A 35 -18.45 4.10 -2.90
CA ASP A 35 -19.91 4.12 -2.84
C ASP A 35 -20.43 5.19 -1.87
N GLN A 36 -19.68 5.56 -0.84
CA GLN A 36 -20.03 6.65 0.08
C GLN A 36 -20.02 8.05 -0.53
N PHE A 37 -19.31 8.25 -1.65
CA PHE A 37 -19.16 9.55 -2.31
C PHE A 37 -19.61 9.48 -3.78
N ASP A 38 -20.55 8.59 -4.09
CA ASP A 38 -21.06 8.39 -5.45
C ASP A 38 -21.89 9.59 -5.96
N ASP A 39 -22.45 10.37 -5.04
CA ASP A 39 -23.23 11.59 -5.25
C ASP A 39 -22.37 12.82 -5.61
N VAL A 40 -21.05 12.75 -5.39
CA VAL A 40 -20.11 13.81 -5.74
C VAL A 40 -19.75 13.73 -7.22
N ALA A 41 -20.30 14.65 -8.01
CA ALA A 41 -20.11 14.70 -9.47
C ALA A 41 -18.69 15.13 -9.90
N ASP A 42 -18.08 16.06 -9.16
CA ASP A 42 -16.72 16.52 -9.44
C ASP A 42 -15.69 15.46 -9.02
N ASP A 43 -14.88 15.01 -9.98
CA ASP A 43 -13.97 13.88 -9.78
C ASP A 43 -12.82 14.22 -8.83
N ALA A 44 -12.30 15.44 -8.93
CA ALA A 44 -11.23 15.93 -8.05
C ALA A 44 -11.76 16.17 -6.62
N GLY A 45 -12.92 16.80 -6.48
CA GLY A 45 -13.61 16.97 -5.21
C GLY A 45 -13.94 15.64 -4.54
N ARG A 46 -14.46 14.67 -5.29
CA ARG A 46 -14.71 13.31 -4.79
C ARG A 46 -13.44 12.64 -4.29
N PHE A 47 -12.35 12.73 -5.05
CA PHE A 47 -11.05 12.20 -4.62
C PHE A 47 -10.56 12.85 -3.31
N ALA A 48 -10.63 14.18 -3.22
CA ALA A 48 -10.21 14.92 -2.03
C ALA A 48 -11.05 14.53 -0.80
N LEU A 49 -12.37 14.44 -0.94
CA LEU A 49 -13.28 14.04 0.13
C LEU A 49 -13.01 12.60 0.61
N MET A 50 -12.82 11.65 -0.31
CA MET A 50 -12.45 10.26 0.06
C MET A 50 -11.13 10.22 0.82
N SER A 51 -10.13 11.00 0.39
CA SER A 51 -8.81 11.01 1.01
C SER A 51 -8.85 11.63 2.40
N TRP A 52 -9.55 12.76 2.56
CA TRP A 52 -9.75 13.41 3.85
C TRP A 52 -10.56 12.52 4.81
N PHE A 53 -11.68 11.94 4.36
CA PHE A 53 -12.50 11.08 5.19
C PHE A 53 -11.73 9.85 5.69
N PHE A 54 -10.91 9.22 4.83
CA PHE A 54 -10.08 8.11 5.27
C PHE A 54 -9.02 8.55 6.30
N GLU A 55 -8.43 9.74 6.12
CA GLU A 55 -7.48 10.32 7.06
C GLU A 55 -8.09 10.56 8.46
N GLU A 56 -9.33 11.06 8.54
CA GLU A 56 -10.05 11.22 9.81
C GLU A 56 -10.24 9.88 10.53
N ASN A 57 -10.48 8.79 9.78
CA ASN A 57 -10.61 7.43 10.32
C ASN A 57 -9.27 6.83 10.80
N LEU A 58 -8.14 7.49 10.50
CA LEU A 58 -6.83 7.13 11.01
C LEU A 58 -6.41 7.96 12.22
N SER A 59 -7.13 9.03 12.57
CA SER A 59 -6.72 9.99 13.60
C SER A 59 -6.42 9.35 14.95
N GLU A 60 -7.20 8.34 15.36
CA GLU A 60 -7.02 7.60 16.62
C GLU A 60 -5.87 6.58 16.59
N PHE A 61 -5.33 6.24 15.42
CA PHE A 61 -4.21 5.31 15.24
C PHE A 61 -2.95 5.96 14.65
N SER A 62 -3.07 7.22 14.21
CA SER A 62 -1.96 8.05 13.76
C SER A 62 -0.85 8.01 14.81
N PRO A 63 0.44 7.92 14.40
CA PRO A 63 1.55 7.58 15.30
C PRO A 63 1.50 8.35 16.62
N TYR A 64 1.11 7.64 17.68
CA TYR A 64 1.06 8.12 19.05
C TYR A 64 2.46 8.64 19.46
N GLU A 65 2.51 9.91 19.81
CA GLU A 65 3.39 10.51 20.84
C GLU A 65 4.91 10.56 20.68
N ALA A 66 5.52 10.10 19.58
CA ALA A 66 6.96 10.32 19.36
C ALA A 66 7.21 10.86 17.96
N GLU A 67 7.99 11.95 17.85
CA GLU A 67 8.67 12.35 16.61
C GLU A 67 9.47 11.14 16.10
N GLN A 68 8.85 10.31 15.26
CA GLN A 68 9.58 9.27 14.57
C GLN A 68 10.45 9.96 13.54
N THR A 69 11.77 9.77 13.66
CA THR A 69 12.71 10.26 12.68
C THR A 69 12.35 9.67 11.33
N ARG A 70 12.25 10.51 10.30
CA ARG A 70 12.06 10.05 8.91
C ARG A 70 13.11 9.03 8.49
N GLU A 71 14.30 9.12 9.07
CA GLU A 71 15.39 8.19 8.81
C GLU A 71 15.02 6.76 9.26
N GLY A 72 14.98 5.84 8.30
CA GLY A 72 14.63 4.44 8.52
C GLY A 72 13.13 4.13 8.45
N PHE A 73 12.24 5.12 8.38
CA PHE A 73 10.80 4.88 8.24
C PHE A 73 10.42 4.51 6.80
N GLN A 74 9.71 3.39 6.64
CA GLN A 74 9.27 2.89 5.33
C GLN A 74 7.82 2.41 5.38
N ILE A 75 7.01 2.84 4.40
CA ILE A 75 5.71 2.23 4.14
C ILE A 75 5.88 1.12 3.10
N ILE A 76 5.27 -0.03 3.35
CA ILE A 76 5.20 -1.15 2.41
C ILE A 76 3.74 -1.36 2.02
N GLY A 77 3.43 -1.22 0.73
CA GLY A 77 2.08 -1.41 0.20
C GLY A 77 1.95 -2.74 -0.54
N THR A 78 1.02 -3.59 -0.10
CA THR A 78 0.90 -5.00 -0.57
C THR A 78 -0.35 -5.28 -1.42
N SER A 79 -0.98 -4.25 -2.01
CA SER A 79 -2.33 -4.35 -2.61
C SER A 79 -2.38 -4.03 -4.09
N GLY A 80 -3.49 -4.43 -4.73
CA GLY A 80 -3.75 -4.18 -6.15
C GLY A 80 -3.68 -2.70 -6.54
N THR A 81 -4.11 -1.78 -5.67
CA THR A 81 -3.98 -0.34 -5.90
C THR A 81 -2.52 0.06 -6.04
N VAL A 82 -1.69 -0.35 -5.07
CA VAL A 82 -0.28 0.02 -5.03
C VAL A 82 0.48 -0.54 -6.23
N THR A 83 0.22 -1.80 -6.60
CA THR A 83 0.82 -2.40 -7.79
C THR A 83 0.35 -1.77 -9.10
N THR A 84 -0.89 -1.26 -9.16
CA THR A 84 -1.41 -0.52 -10.33
C THR A 84 -0.78 0.86 -10.44
N VAL A 85 -0.66 1.60 -9.34
CA VAL A 85 0.04 2.89 -9.30
C VAL A 85 1.50 2.72 -9.72
N ALA A 86 2.17 1.67 -9.24
CA ALA A 86 3.53 1.32 -9.66
C ALA A 86 3.63 0.98 -11.14
N ALA A 87 2.72 0.17 -11.67
CA ALA A 87 2.69 -0.16 -13.09
C ALA A 87 2.46 1.10 -13.96
N SER A 88 1.56 1.99 -13.54
CA SER A 88 1.31 3.27 -14.21
C SER A 88 2.52 4.19 -14.18
N HIS A 89 3.22 4.26 -13.04
CA HIS A 89 4.46 5.01 -12.88
C HIS A 89 5.55 4.53 -13.84
N LEU A 90 5.68 3.21 -14.00
CA LEU A 90 6.64 2.59 -14.91
C LEU A 90 6.16 2.60 -16.38
N GLY A 91 4.96 3.11 -16.67
CA GLY A 91 4.39 3.12 -18.02
C GLY A 91 4.08 1.73 -18.58
N LEU A 92 3.86 0.73 -17.72
CA LEU A 92 3.67 -0.65 -18.14
C LEU A 92 2.28 -0.88 -18.74
N ARG A 93 2.22 -1.14 -20.05
CA ARG A 93 0.97 -1.52 -20.75
C ARG A 93 0.44 -2.90 -20.35
N ARG A 94 1.30 -3.75 -19.80
CA ARG A 94 0.97 -5.08 -19.29
C ARG A 94 1.71 -5.26 -17.98
N TYR A 95 1.02 -5.82 -16.98
CA TYR A 95 1.59 -6.09 -15.67
C TYR A 95 2.82 -6.99 -15.78
N ASP A 96 3.94 -6.56 -15.18
CA ASP A 96 5.19 -7.30 -15.07
C ASP A 96 5.65 -7.27 -13.61
N ARG A 97 5.41 -8.39 -12.91
CA ARG A 97 5.76 -8.55 -11.50
C ARG A 97 7.24 -8.29 -11.22
N SER A 98 8.13 -8.69 -12.14
CA SER A 98 9.58 -8.56 -11.94
C SER A 98 10.05 -7.11 -11.86
N LYS A 99 9.23 -6.18 -12.39
CA LYS A 99 9.50 -4.73 -12.36
C LYS A 99 8.75 -4.02 -11.25
N VAL A 100 7.60 -4.56 -10.83
CA VAL A 100 6.71 -3.93 -9.85
C VAL A 100 7.07 -4.34 -8.42
N ASP A 101 7.35 -5.62 -8.18
CA ASP A 101 7.70 -6.12 -6.85
C ASP A 101 9.05 -5.54 -6.40
N GLY A 102 9.08 -4.94 -5.21
CA GLY A 102 10.26 -4.27 -4.66
C GLY A 102 10.51 -2.86 -5.20
N LEU A 103 9.68 -2.36 -6.14
CA LEU A 103 9.79 -0.99 -6.62
C LEU A 103 9.62 0.00 -5.46
N ARG A 104 10.54 0.98 -5.39
CA ARG A 104 10.45 2.11 -4.45
C ARG A 104 9.98 3.35 -5.19
N MET A 105 8.97 4.01 -4.64
CA MET A 105 8.41 5.24 -5.17
C MET A 105 8.40 6.32 -4.10
N THR A 106 8.66 7.54 -4.54
CA THR A 106 8.50 8.75 -3.72
C THR A 106 7.04 9.20 -3.69
N SER A 107 6.63 9.94 -2.66
CA SER A 107 5.32 10.59 -2.62
C SER A 107 5.07 11.45 -3.87
N ASP A 108 6.08 12.20 -4.34
CA ASP A 108 6.00 12.99 -5.57
C ASP A 108 5.75 12.14 -6.84
N GLN A 109 6.32 10.93 -6.91
CA GLN A 109 6.06 10.01 -8.02
C GLN A 109 4.63 9.47 -7.98
N ILE A 110 4.12 9.18 -6.78
CA ILE A 110 2.76 8.71 -6.56
C ILE A 110 1.76 9.83 -6.89
N ASP A 111 1.99 11.04 -6.39
CA ASP A 111 1.15 12.22 -6.65
C ASP A 111 1.12 12.61 -8.14
N ARG A 112 2.20 12.37 -8.89
CA ARG A 112 2.18 12.51 -10.35
C ARG A 112 1.22 11.51 -11.00
N VAL A 113 1.29 10.23 -10.63
CA VAL A 113 0.37 9.21 -11.16
C VAL A 113 -1.08 9.54 -10.82
N ILE A 114 -1.33 10.02 -9.60
CA ILE A 114 -2.68 10.42 -9.16
C ILE A 114 -3.19 11.62 -9.96
N ARG A 115 -2.35 12.63 -10.22
CA ARG A 115 -2.71 13.76 -11.08
C ARG A 115 -3.00 13.32 -12.51
N ASP A 116 -2.17 12.45 -13.09
CA ASP A 116 -2.41 11.88 -14.42
C ASP A 116 -3.77 11.16 -14.47
N TYR A 117 -4.13 10.44 -13.41
CA TYR A 117 -5.44 9.79 -13.31
C TYR A 117 -6.58 10.80 -13.30
N LEU A 118 -6.47 11.90 -12.57
CA LEU A 118 -7.48 12.97 -12.54
C LEU A 118 -7.60 13.67 -13.90
N ASP A 119 -6.48 14.00 -14.53
CA ASP A 119 -6.42 14.66 -15.84
C ASP A 119 -7.03 13.79 -16.95
N LEU A 120 -6.82 12.47 -16.89
CA LEU A 120 -7.48 11.51 -17.79
C LEU A 120 -9.01 11.48 -17.61
N GLY A 121 -9.49 11.80 -16.41
CA GLY A 121 -10.89 11.65 -16.02
C GLY A 121 -11.40 10.20 -16.05
N PRO A 122 -12.68 9.97 -15.72
CA PRO A 122 -13.26 8.62 -15.62
C PRO A 122 -13.13 7.80 -16.92
N GLU A 123 -13.44 8.42 -18.07
CA GLU A 123 -13.39 7.75 -19.36
C GLU A 123 -11.96 7.49 -19.85
N GLY A 124 -11.01 8.39 -19.55
CA GLY A 124 -9.60 8.17 -19.87
C GLY A 124 -9.03 7.02 -19.04
N ARG A 125 -9.29 6.99 -17.73
CA ARG A 125 -8.88 5.89 -16.84
C ARG A 125 -9.45 4.54 -17.28
N ARG A 126 -10.70 4.51 -17.75
CA ARG A 126 -11.34 3.28 -18.28
C ARG A 126 -10.64 2.73 -19.51
N LYS A 127 -10.04 3.59 -20.33
CA LYS A 127 -9.33 3.23 -21.57
C LYS A 127 -7.83 3.05 -21.37
N ASP A 128 -7.29 3.42 -20.21
CA ASP A 128 -5.87 3.32 -19.91
C ASP A 128 -5.45 1.85 -19.74
N PRO A 129 -4.61 1.29 -20.63
CA PRO A 129 -4.17 -0.10 -20.52
C PRO A 129 -3.32 -0.37 -19.28
N ARG A 130 -2.73 0.66 -18.66
CA ARG A 130 -1.88 0.53 -17.47
C ARG A 130 -2.70 0.22 -16.21
N ILE A 131 -3.93 0.73 -16.15
CA ILE A 131 -4.83 0.55 -15.00
C ILE A 131 -5.50 -0.83 -15.06
N GLY A 132 -5.94 -1.22 -16.25
CA GLY A 132 -6.67 -2.46 -16.47
C GLY A 132 -8.19 -2.30 -16.32
N ARG A 133 -8.93 -3.10 -17.08
CA ARG A 133 -10.39 -2.95 -17.28
C ARG A 133 -11.22 -3.12 -16.01
N ASP A 134 -10.78 -3.95 -15.07
CA ASP A 134 -11.56 -4.20 -13.85
C ASP A 134 -11.15 -3.26 -12.70
N ARG A 135 -10.00 -2.59 -12.82
CA ARG A 135 -9.43 -1.75 -11.75
C ARG A 135 -9.81 -0.28 -11.87
N HIS A 136 -10.14 0.21 -13.07
CA HIS A 136 -10.44 1.64 -13.27
C HIS A 136 -11.58 2.16 -12.40
N ALA A 137 -12.54 1.31 -12.03
CA ALA A 137 -13.71 1.68 -11.25
C ALA A 137 -13.38 1.96 -9.77
N LEU A 138 -12.25 1.45 -9.26
CA LEU A 138 -11.87 1.52 -7.85
C LEU A 138 -10.49 2.16 -7.64
N ILE A 139 -9.77 2.49 -8.73
CA ILE A 139 -8.40 3.01 -8.63
C ILE A 139 -8.33 4.34 -7.88
N MET A 140 -9.33 5.22 -8.05
CA MET A 140 -9.32 6.54 -7.41
C MET A 140 -9.56 6.46 -5.90
N SER A 141 -10.48 5.62 -5.43
CA SER A 141 -10.69 5.42 -3.99
C SER A 141 -9.48 4.73 -3.35
N GLY A 142 -8.85 3.79 -4.04
CA GLY A 142 -7.57 3.21 -3.60
C GLY A 142 -6.44 4.24 -3.54
N ALA A 143 -6.32 5.10 -4.54
CA ALA A 143 -5.33 6.16 -4.57
C ALA A 143 -5.56 7.18 -3.45
N ALA A 144 -6.82 7.47 -3.10
CA ALA A 144 -7.17 8.37 -2.01
C ALA A 144 -6.71 7.83 -0.65
N ILE A 145 -6.89 6.52 -0.42
CA ILE A 145 -6.35 5.79 0.76
C ILE A 145 -4.83 5.89 0.78
N LEU A 146 -4.17 5.58 -0.34
CA LEU A 146 -2.72 5.61 -0.42
C LEU A 146 -2.17 7.01 -0.11
N GLN A 147 -2.79 8.06 -0.65
CA GLN A 147 -2.36 9.43 -0.42
C GLN A 147 -2.55 9.86 1.04
N ALA A 148 -3.66 9.46 1.68
CA ALA A 148 -3.90 9.71 3.10
C ALA A 148 -2.81 9.04 3.97
N LEU A 149 -2.48 7.76 3.69
CA LEU A 149 -1.40 7.07 4.39
C LEU A 149 -0.03 7.77 4.22
N LEU A 150 0.27 8.32 3.04
CA LEU A 150 1.52 9.04 2.81
C LEU A 150 1.57 10.41 3.50
N ARG A 151 0.42 11.03 3.79
CA ARG A 151 0.36 12.31 4.52
C ARG A 151 0.49 12.13 6.04
N VAL A 152 -0.09 11.06 6.59
CA VAL A 152 -0.14 10.83 8.03
C VAL A 152 1.21 10.37 8.60
N TRP A 153 1.97 9.56 7.85
CA TRP A 153 3.23 8.99 8.36
C TRP A 153 4.48 9.75 7.89
N PRO A 154 5.56 9.78 8.71
CA PRO A 154 6.75 10.57 8.44
C PRO A 154 7.69 9.89 7.43
N THR A 155 7.23 9.70 6.19
CA THR A 155 8.07 9.23 5.08
C THR A 155 7.63 9.77 3.75
N ASP A 156 8.59 9.94 2.85
CA ASP A 156 8.36 10.27 1.46
C ASP A 156 8.46 9.03 0.57
N ARG A 157 8.56 7.82 1.13
CA ARG A 157 8.85 6.58 0.38
C ARG A 157 7.86 5.46 0.67
N LEU A 158 7.40 4.87 -0.43
CA LEU A 158 6.62 3.64 -0.47
C LEU A 158 7.40 2.56 -1.20
N SER A 159 7.47 1.36 -0.62
CA SER A 159 7.92 0.15 -1.33
C SER A 159 6.73 -0.71 -1.70
N VAL A 160 6.70 -1.20 -2.94
CA VAL A 160 5.65 -2.09 -3.44
C VAL A 160 6.02 -3.53 -3.11
N ALA A 161 5.08 -4.29 -2.56
CA ALA A 161 5.21 -5.72 -2.38
C ALA A 161 4.07 -6.42 -3.11
N ASP A 162 4.38 -7.31 -4.05
CA ASP A 162 3.38 -8.12 -4.74
C ASP A 162 3.03 -9.40 -3.97
N ARG A 163 3.60 -9.57 -2.77
CA ARG A 163 3.29 -10.63 -1.82
C ARG A 163 2.44 -10.03 -0.71
N GLY A 164 1.36 -10.71 -0.34
CA GLY A 164 0.43 -10.25 0.68
C GLY A 164 0.00 -11.39 1.60
N LEU A 165 -1.27 -11.37 2.00
CA LEU A 165 -1.84 -12.30 2.99
C LEU A 165 -1.65 -13.77 2.62
N ARG A 166 -1.82 -14.12 1.33
CA ARG A 166 -1.71 -15.51 0.86
C ARG A 166 -0.30 -16.05 1.04
N GLU A 167 0.69 -15.28 0.61
CA GLU A 167 2.10 -15.63 0.77
C GLU A 167 2.50 -15.64 2.25
N GLY A 168 1.99 -14.69 3.05
CA GLY A 168 2.22 -14.66 4.49
C GLY A 168 1.67 -15.89 5.22
N LEU A 169 0.46 -16.33 4.87
CA LEU A 169 -0.15 -17.54 5.45
C LEU A 169 0.64 -18.80 5.06
N LEU A 170 1.00 -18.94 3.78
CA LEU A 170 1.81 -20.07 3.32
C LEU A 170 3.16 -20.10 4.03
N TYR A 171 3.84 -18.95 4.15
CA TYR A 171 5.12 -18.85 4.84
C TYR A 171 4.99 -19.24 6.32
N ALA A 172 3.93 -18.80 6.99
CA ALA A 172 3.67 -19.17 8.39
C ALA A 172 3.43 -20.67 8.56
N GLN A 173 2.70 -21.31 7.62
CA GLN A 173 2.48 -22.76 7.62
C GLN A 173 3.78 -23.54 7.39
N MET A 174 4.54 -23.20 6.35
CA MET A 174 5.83 -23.83 6.05
C MET A 174 6.83 -23.69 7.19
N SER A 175 6.81 -22.53 7.86
CA SER A 175 7.63 -22.30 9.04
C SER A 175 7.20 -23.17 10.23
N ALA A 176 5.90 -23.29 10.50
CA ALA A 176 5.39 -24.12 11.58
C ALA A 176 5.72 -25.60 11.37
N ASP A 177 5.77 -26.03 10.11
CA ASP A 177 6.12 -27.39 9.70
C ASP A 177 7.64 -27.64 9.62
N GLY A 178 8.48 -26.66 9.98
CA GLY A 178 9.95 -26.79 10.00
C GLY A 178 10.59 -26.88 8.61
N VAL A 179 9.85 -26.58 7.53
CA VAL A 179 10.33 -26.65 6.14
C VAL A 179 11.34 -25.54 5.83
N LEU A 180 11.32 -24.47 6.61
CA LEU A 180 12.16 -23.29 6.44
C LEU A 180 13.35 -23.22 7.42
N ASP A 181 13.60 -24.28 8.20
CA ASP A 181 14.75 -24.33 9.11
C ASP A 181 16.04 -24.72 8.37
N ASP A 182 17.04 -23.84 8.50
CA ASP A 182 18.44 -23.93 8.07
C ASP A 182 18.73 -24.43 6.65
N GLY A 183 18.52 -23.54 5.67
CA GLY A 183 19.31 -23.52 4.44
C GLY A 183 20.60 -22.69 4.62
N PRO A 184 21.76 -23.09 4.05
CA PRO A 184 23.03 -22.42 4.28
C PRO A 184 23.11 -21.13 3.45
N TYR A 185 22.55 -20.03 3.93
CA TYR A 185 22.79 -18.69 3.37
C TYR A 185 22.84 -17.62 4.47
#